data_AF-A0A9W9ERK0-F1
#
_entry.id   AF-A0A9W9ERK0-F1
#
_cell.length_a   1.000
_cell.length_b   1.000
_cell.length_c   1.000
_cell.angle_alpha   90.00
_cell.angle_beta   90.00
_cell.angle_gamma   90.00
#
_symmetry.space_group_name_H-M   'P 1'
#
loop_
_entity.id
_entity.type
_entity.pdbx_description
1 polymer ?
#
loop_
_entity_poly.entity_id
_entity_poly.type
_entity_poly.pdbx_seq_one_letter_code
_entity_poly.pdbx_strand_id
1 'polypeptide(L)'
;MILGLTDLNQSNIFVDEDWNIKCLIDLEWACFSPSGNDSSSMLAIDLISNDDYEPLHKQFMEVFAEEEVKIGSLIPLSPILQRGWEIGTFWYSFTLSSPMALFKIFYDFIQPKFSRTHDDPASWRITMPYWTFSALGLLNTR
;
A
#
# COMPACT_ATOMS: atom_id res chain seq x y z
N MET A 1 7.10 6.93 -4.79
CA MET A 1 6.88 5.53 -5.19
C MET A 1 7.89 5.21 -6.27
N ILE A 2 8.84 4.33 -5.96
CA ILE A 2 9.84 3.84 -6.91
C ILE A 2 9.49 2.39 -7.18
N LEU A 3 9.31 2.03 -8.45
CA LEU A 3 9.19 0.65 -8.87
C LEU A 3 10.54 -0.03 -8.64
N GLY A 4 10.62 -0.87 -7.61
CA GLY A 4 11.78 -1.71 -7.34
C GLY A 4 11.69 -2.99 -8.14
N LEU A 5 12.60 -3.16 -9.10
CA LEU A 5 12.76 -4.41 -9.83
C LEU A 5 13.63 -5.33 -8.98
N THR A 6 13.00 -6.00 -8.01
CA THR A 6 13.71 -6.72 -6.94
C THR A 6 14.50 -7.94 -7.42
N ASP A 7 14.22 -8.39 -8.64
CA ASP A 7 14.93 -9.47 -9.34
C ASP A 7 15.51 -9.01 -10.69
N LEU A 8 15.97 -7.76 -10.76
CA LEU A 8 16.65 -7.27 -11.96
C LEU A 8 18.05 -7.87 -12.07
N ASN A 9 18.24 -8.73 -13.06
CA ASN A 9 19.52 -9.33 -13.39
C ASN A 9 19.81 -9.17 -14.89
N GLN A 10 21.04 -9.49 -15.32
CA GLN A 10 21.47 -9.27 -16.71
C GLN A 10 20.60 -10.04 -17.73
N SER A 11 20.07 -11.23 -17.37
CA SER A 11 19.17 -11.99 -18.24
C SER A 11 17.83 -11.30 -18.48
N ASN A 12 17.47 -10.34 -17.63
CA ASN A 12 16.20 -9.62 -17.69
C ASN A 12 16.29 -8.30 -18.46
N ILE A 13 17.48 -7.93 -18.98
CA ILE A 13 17.75 -6.66 -19.67
C ILE A 13 18.16 -6.91 -21.13
N PHE A 14 17.37 -6.41 -22.06
CA PHE A 14 17.72 -6.38 -23.48
C PHE A 14 18.20 -5.00 -23.90
N VAL A 15 19.33 -4.96 -24.61
CA VAL A 15 19.93 -3.74 -25.15
C VAL A 15 19.94 -3.76 -26.68
N ASP A 16 20.04 -2.59 -27.31
CA ASP A 16 20.29 -2.45 -28.74
C ASP A 16 21.79 -2.51 -29.10
N GLU A 17 22.11 -2.32 -30.38
CA GLU A 17 23.49 -2.37 -30.91
C GLU A 17 24.38 -1.25 -30.33
N ASP A 18 23.78 -0.15 -29.88
CA ASP A 18 24.44 0.99 -29.25
C ASP A 18 24.45 0.90 -27.71
N TRP A 19 24.11 -0.28 -27.14
CA TRP A 19 24.03 -0.57 -25.70
C TRP A 19 22.93 0.19 -24.93
N ASN A 20 21.92 0.75 -25.60
CA ASN A 20 20.80 1.35 -24.90
C ASN A 20 19.82 0.27 -24.43
N ILE A 21 19.32 0.38 -23.19
CA ILE A 21 18.29 -0.52 -22.67
C ILE A 21 17.01 -0.33 -23.48
N LYS A 22 16.58 -1.39 -24.15
CA LYS A 22 15.41 -1.40 -25.03
C LYS A 22 14.20 -2.06 -24.37
N CYS A 23 14.43 -3.09 -23.58
CA CYS A 23 13.36 -3.85 -22.95
C CYS A 23 13.81 -4.50 -21.65
N LEU A 24 12.91 -4.52 -20.66
CA LEU A 24 13.04 -5.30 -19.43
C LEU A 24 11.97 -6.37 -19.44
N ILE A 25 12.36 -7.62 -19.17
CA ILE A 25 11.45 -8.77 -19.07
C ILE A 25 11.43 -9.30 -17.64
N ASP A 26 10.55 -10.27 -17.39
CA ASP A 26 10.51 -11.01 -16.12
C ASP A 26 10.25 -10.11 -14.89
N LEU A 27 9.19 -9.29 -14.98
CA LEU A 27 8.79 -8.31 -13.97
C LEU A 27 7.88 -8.89 -12.88
N GLU A 28 7.82 -10.21 -12.73
CA GLU A 28 6.92 -10.89 -11.78
C GLU A 28 7.22 -10.57 -10.31
N TRP A 29 8.44 -10.12 -10.01
CA TRP A 29 8.88 -9.66 -8.69
C TRP A 29 9.04 -8.13 -8.60
N ALA A 30 8.43 -7.39 -9.54
CA ALA A 30 8.42 -5.93 -9.47
C ALA A 30 7.54 -5.47 -8.28
N CYS A 31 8.14 -4.73 -7.36
CA CYS A 31 7.49 -4.27 -6.14
C CYS A 31 7.48 -2.75 -6.06
N PHE A 32 6.34 -2.17 -5.70
CA PHE A 32 6.25 -0.74 -5.46
C PHE A 32 6.66 -0.43 -4.03
N SER A 33 7.76 0.31 -3.86
CA SER A 33 8.20 0.81 -2.55
C SER A 33 8.11 2.33 -2.47
N PRO A 34 7.70 2.92 -1.33
CA PRO A 34 7.73 4.37 -1.13
C PRO A 34 9.15 4.94 -1.17
N SER A 35 10.14 4.20 -0.68
CA SER A 35 11.56 4.58 -0.67
C SER A 35 12.41 3.51 -1.35
N GLY A 36 13.21 3.93 -2.34
CA GLY A 36 13.96 3.06 -3.25
C GLY A 36 15.17 2.34 -2.66
N ASN A 37 15.26 2.13 -1.35
CA ASN A 37 16.37 1.41 -0.72
C ASN A 37 15.87 0.48 0.39
N ASP A 38 16.17 -0.80 0.25
CA ASP A 38 16.21 -1.85 1.26
C ASP A 38 15.01 -2.03 2.21
N SER A 39 14.89 -3.26 2.72
CA SER A 39 13.91 -3.73 3.70
C SER A 39 13.74 -2.85 4.96
N SER A 40 14.62 -1.89 5.19
CA SER A 40 14.53 -0.84 6.22
C SER A 40 13.40 0.17 5.99
N SER A 41 12.85 0.26 4.78
CA SER A 41 11.68 1.10 4.45
C SER A 41 10.40 0.70 5.19
N MET A 42 10.32 -0.56 5.62
CA MET A 42 9.16 -1.11 6.34
C MET A 42 9.03 -0.56 7.78
N LEU A 43 10.07 0.08 8.30
CA LEU A 43 10.09 0.75 9.61
C LEU A 43 9.62 2.21 9.56
N ALA A 44 9.51 2.82 8.37
CA ALA A 44 9.09 4.22 8.21
C ALA A 44 7.58 4.37 7.92
N ILE A 45 6.84 3.26 7.87
CA ILE A 45 5.42 3.23 7.51
C ILE A 45 4.57 4.07 8.47
N ASP A 46 4.97 4.13 9.74
CA ASP A 46 4.28 4.87 10.79
C ASP A 46 4.35 6.40 10.57
N LEU A 47 5.20 6.87 9.64
CA LEU A 47 5.41 8.28 9.30
C LEU A 47 4.71 8.70 7.99
N ILE A 48 4.05 7.78 7.27
CA ILE A 48 3.38 8.13 6.02
C ILE A 48 2.13 8.97 6.34
N SER A 49 2.15 10.24 5.95
CA SER A 49 0.99 11.12 5.92
C SER A 49 0.24 10.96 4.60
N ASN A 50 -1.10 10.94 4.65
CA ASN A 50 -1.91 10.89 3.44
C ASN A 50 -1.65 12.11 2.52
N ASP A 51 -1.45 13.28 3.14
CA ASP A 51 -1.26 14.55 2.43
C ASP A 51 0.01 14.57 1.57
N ASP A 52 1.06 13.87 2.01
CA ASP A 52 2.32 13.79 1.28
C ASP A 52 2.28 12.72 0.18
N TYR A 53 1.49 11.66 0.39
CA TYR A 53 1.49 10.48 -0.45
C TYR A 53 0.49 10.56 -1.60
N GLU A 54 -0.68 11.16 -1.37
CA GLU A 54 -1.75 11.26 -2.37
C GLU A 54 -1.31 11.96 -3.68
N PRO A 55 -0.55 13.07 -3.67
CA PRO A 55 -0.07 13.71 -4.89
C PRO A 55 0.89 12.82 -5.68
N LEU A 56 1.79 12.09 -4.99
CA LEU A 56 2.75 11.18 -5.60
C LEU A 56 2.06 9.98 -6.23
N HIS A 57 1.07 9.41 -5.54
CA HIS A 57 0.27 8.31 -6.08
C HIS A 57 -0.48 8.74 -7.33
N LYS A 58 -1.08 9.93 -7.33
CA LYS A 58 -1.80 10.48 -8.48
C LYS A 58 -0.88 10.64 -9.70
N GLN A 59 0.28 11.28 -9.52
CA GLN A 59 1.25 11.45 -10.61
C GLN A 59 1.71 10.10 -11.17
N PHE A 60 1.93 9.12 -10.30
CA PHE A 60 2.30 7.76 -10.72
C PHE A 60 1.19 7.12 -11.57
N MET A 61 -0.07 7.19 -11.12
CA MET A 61 -1.20 6.59 -11.85
C MET A 61 -1.42 7.25 -13.22
N GLU A 62 -1.20 8.56 -13.34
CA GLU A 62 -1.27 9.30 -14.62
C GLU A 62 -0.24 8.77 -15.62
N VAL A 63 1.04 8.73 -15.22
CA VAL A 63 2.13 8.23 -16.09
C VAL A 63 1.94 6.75 -16.41
N PHE A 64 1.54 5.94 -15.43
CA PHE A 64 1.35 4.50 -15.64
C PHE A 64 0.24 4.21 -16.67
N ALA A 65 -0.88 4.93 -16.59
CA ALA A 65 -1.96 4.80 -17.57
C ALA A 65 -1.53 5.23 -18.99
N GLU A 66 -0.74 6.30 -19.11
CA GLU A 66 -0.18 6.73 -20.40
C GLU A 66 0.74 5.67 -21.02
N GLU A 67 1.62 5.08 -20.21
CA GLU A 67 2.55 4.04 -20.67
C GLU A 67 1.83 2.75 -21.06
N GLU A 68 0.78 2.35 -20.33
CA GLU A 68 -0.03 1.18 -20.72
C GLU A 68 -0.65 1.32 -22.11
N VAL A 69 -1.12 2.53 -22.45
CA VAL A 69 -1.70 2.83 -23.76
C VAL A 69 -0.62 2.76 -24.85
N LYS A 70 0.59 3.28 -24.59
CA LYS A 70 1.70 3.24 -25.56
C LYS A 70 2.19 1.81 -25.84
N ILE A 71 2.24 0.97 -24.81
CA ILE A 71 2.69 -0.42 -24.90
C ILE A 71 1.60 -1.32 -25.52
N GLY A 72 0.34 -0.89 -25.51
CA GLY A 72 -0.78 -1.68 -26.02
C GLY A 72 -1.03 -2.91 -25.16
N SER A 73 -1.00 -2.73 -23.84
CA SER A 73 -1.23 -3.84 -22.89
C SER A 73 -2.55 -4.56 -23.18
N LEU A 74 -2.51 -5.89 -23.30
CA LEU A 74 -3.69 -6.72 -23.49
C LEU A 74 -4.64 -6.69 -22.27
N ILE A 75 -4.10 -6.37 -21.10
CA ILE A 75 -4.84 -6.31 -19.84
C ILE A 75 -4.51 -4.96 -19.17
N PRO A 76 -5.46 -4.01 -19.13
CA PRO A 76 -5.24 -2.74 -18.46
C PRO A 76 -5.22 -2.94 -16.95
N LEU A 77 -4.08 -2.71 -16.31
CA LEU A 77 -3.83 -2.83 -14.88
C LEU A 77 -4.15 -1.54 -14.13
N SER A 78 -4.07 -0.38 -14.81
CA SER A 78 -4.39 0.93 -14.21
C SER A 78 -5.77 0.97 -13.53
N PRO A 79 -6.87 0.43 -14.11
CA PRO A 79 -8.18 0.47 -13.45
C PRO A 79 -8.23 -0.45 -12.22
N ILE A 80 -7.45 -1.53 -12.22
CA ILE A 80 -7.37 -2.50 -11.11
C ILE A 80 -6.61 -1.86 -9.94
N LEU A 81 -5.48 -1.22 -10.22
CA LEU A 81 -4.69 -0.50 -9.22
C LEU A 81 -5.47 0.68 -8.63
N GLN A 82 -6.15 1.46 -9.47
CA GLN A 82 -7.03 2.54 -9.04
C GLN A 82 -8.12 2.03 -8.09
N ARG A 83 -8.81 0.95 -8.47
CA ARG A 83 -9.84 0.34 -7.61
C ARG A 83 -9.24 -0.15 -6.29
N GLY A 84 -8.08 -0.81 -6.33
CA GLY A 84 -7.38 -1.30 -5.14
C GLY A 84 -6.98 -0.18 -4.18
N TRP A 85 -6.67 0.99 -4.72
CA TRP A 85 -6.47 2.22 -3.95
C TRP A 85 -7.77 2.71 -3.32
N GLU A 86 -8.83 2.88 -4.12
CA GLU A 86 -10.13 3.41 -3.68
C GLU A 86 -10.74 2.59 -2.54
N ILE A 87 -10.73 1.25 -2.65
CA ILE A 87 -11.29 0.35 -1.63
C ILE A 87 -10.31 0.05 -0.49
N GLY A 88 -9.05 0.52 -0.59
CA GLY A 88 -8.05 0.34 0.45
C GLY A 88 -7.37 -1.03 0.49
N THR A 89 -7.56 -1.90 -0.51
CA THR A 89 -6.83 -3.17 -0.62
C THR A 89 -5.32 -2.94 -0.71
N PHE A 90 -4.87 -1.89 -1.39
CA PHE A 90 -3.47 -1.49 -1.42
C PHE A 90 -2.92 -1.32 0.00
N TRP A 91 -3.62 -0.54 0.82
CA TRP A 91 -3.26 -0.26 2.21
C TRP A 91 -3.34 -1.51 3.08
N TYR A 92 -4.35 -2.35 2.89
CA TYR A 92 -4.48 -3.63 3.61
C TYR A 92 -3.28 -4.55 3.37
N SER A 93 -2.89 -4.77 2.12
CA SER A 93 -1.68 -5.55 1.80
C SER A 93 -0.42 -4.92 2.42
N PHE A 94 -0.38 -3.60 2.52
CA PHE A 94 0.71 -2.86 3.16
C PHE A 94 0.76 -3.06 4.68
N THR A 95 -0.39 -3.25 5.36
CA THR A 95 -0.44 -3.54 6.81
C THR A 95 0.14 -4.89 7.21
N LEU A 96 0.03 -5.90 6.34
CA LEU A 96 0.52 -7.25 6.62
C LEU A 96 2.05 -7.30 6.77
N SER A 97 2.73 -6.28 6.25
CA SER A 97 4.19 -6.15 6.26
C SER A 97 4.73 -5.60 7.59
N SER A 98 3.90 -4.93 8.41
CA SER A 98 4.32 -4.40 9.72
C SER A 98 3.16 -4.39 10.71
N PRO A 99 3.24 -5.18 11.81
CA PRO A 99 2.23 -5.17 12.86
C PRO A 99 2.01 -3.80 13.49
N MET A 100 3.03 -2.93 13.48
CA MET A 100 2.91 -1.57 14.02
C MET A 100 2.16 -0.62 13.08
N ALA A 101 2.38 -0.79 11.78
CA ALA A 101 1.70 -0.02 10.76
C ALA A 101 0.21 -0.35 10.66
N LEU A 102 -0.20 -1.56 11.08
CA LEU A 102 -1.58 -2.03 11.00
C LEU A 102 -2.58 -1.05 11.62
N PHE A 103 -2.33 -0.58 12.84
CA PHE A 103 -3.25 0.32 13.53
C PHE A 103 -3.36 1.66 12.83
N LYS A 104 -2.21 2.30 12.53
CA LYS A 104 -2.19 3.60 11.83
C LYS A 104 -2.88 3.50 10.48
N ILE A 105 -2.51 2.51 9.66
CA ILE A 105 -3.09 2.35 8.33
C ILE A 105 -4.58 2.05 8.40
N PHE A 106 -5.00 1.20 9.34
CA PHE A 106 -6.40 0.88 9.51
C PHE A 106 -7.21 2.13 9.86
N TYR A 107 -6.78 2.89 10.87
CA TYR A 107 -7.52 4.08 11.32
C TYR A 107 -7.47 5.23 10.32
N ASP A 108 -6.32 5.48 9.69
CA ASP A 108 -6.11 6.67 8.85
C ASP A 108 -6.54 6.42 7.38
N PHE A 109 -6.42 5.20 6.86
CA PHE A 109 -6.56 4.94 5.40
C PHE A 109 -7.63 3.92 5.03
N ILE A 110 -8.03 3.00 5.94
CA ILE A 110 -9.03 1.96 5.65
C ILE A 110 -10.38 2.33 6.26
N GLN A 111 -10.43 2.51 7.58
CA GLN A 111 -11.65 2.78 8.32
C GLN A 111 -12.46 3.94 7.73
N PRO A 112 -11.89 5.12 7.40
CA PRO A 112 -12.67 6.27 6.91
C PRO A 112 -13.42 5.99 5.60
N LYS A 113 -12.99 4.98 4.82
CA LYS A 113 -13.61 4.56 3.56
C LYS A 113 -14.87 3.72 3.77
N PHE A 114 -14.98 3.03 4.89
CA PHE A 114 -16.07 2.09 5.18
C PHE A 114 -16.98 2.54 6.34
N SER A 115 -16.44 3.30 7.31
CA SER A 115 -17.15 3.73 8.51
C SER A 115 -16.52 4.98 9.11
N ARG A 116 -17.30 6.03 9.34
CA ARG A 116 -16.87 7.21 10.13
C ARG A 116 -17.19 7.08 11.61
N THR A 117 -17.78 5.96 12.02
CA THR A 117 -18.51 5.80 13.29
C THR A 117 -17.61 5.42 14.47
N HIS A 118 -16.34 5.06 14.24
CA HIS A 118 -15.42 4.63 15.30
C HIS A 118 -14.53 5.74 15.87
N ASP A 119 -14.78 7.00 15.49
CA ASP A 119 -14.31 8.18 16.24
C ASP A 119 -15.12 8.41 17.52
N ASP A 120 -16.15 7.59 17.78
CA ASP A 120 -16.88 7.59 19.03
C ASP A 120 -15.91 7.24 20.19
N PRO A 121 -15.76 8.12 21.20
CA PRO A 121 -14.99 7.82 22.40
C PRO A 121 -15.44 6.55 23.13
N ALA A 122 -16.61 5.99 22.79
CA ALA A 122 -17.11 4.71 23.31
C ALA A 122 -16.76 3.48 22.44
N SER A 123 -15.92 3.60 21.41
CA SER A 123 -15.48 2.48 20.55
C SER A 123 -14.82 1.34 21.32
N TRP A 124 -14.17 1.65 22.44
CA TRP A 124 -13.63 0.65 23.39
C TRP A 124 -14.70 -0.30 23.94
N ARG A 125 -15.99 0.06 23.93
CA ARG A 125 -17.08 -0.85 24.33
C ARG A 125 -17.21 -2.07 23.40
N ILE A 126 -16.79 -1.92 22.14
CA ILE A 126 -16.79 -3.00 21.15
C ILE A 126 -15.60 -3.93 21.39
N THR A 127 -14.44 -3.37 21.73
CA THR A 127 -13.18 -4.13 21.88
C THR A 127 -12.96 -4.68 23.29
N MET A 128 -13.51 -4.04 24.33
CA MET A 128 -13.32 -4.45 25.73
C MET A 128 -13.68 -5.91 26.03
N PRO A 129 -14.73 -6.54 25.44
CA PRO A 129 -15.06 -7.92 25.80
C PRO A 129 -13.98 -8.93 25.36
N TYR A 130 -13.09 -8.52 24.46
CA TYR A 130 -11.99 -9.34 23.95
C TYR A 130 -10.69 -9.16 24.75
N TRP A 131 -10.59 -8.18 25.65
CA TRP A 131 -9.36 -7.89 26.40
C TRP A 131 -9.14 -8.86 27.57
N THR A 132 -10.22 -9.32 28.20
CA THR A 132 -10.19 -10.33 29.25
C THR A 132 -11.57 -10.93 29.47
N PHE A 133 -11.62 -12.14 30.05
CA PHE A 133 -12.86 -12.75 30.48
C PHE A 133 -13.57 -11.83 31.49
N SER A 134 -14.86 -11.57 31.25
CA SER A 134 -15.69 -10.70 32.11
C SER A 134 -15.21 -9.24 32.19
N ALA A 135 -14.64 -8.68 31.13
CA ALA A 135 -14.22 -7.26 31.08
C ALA A 135 -15.32 -6.27 31.55
N LEU A 136 -16.59 -6.55 31.26
CA LEU A 136 -17.74 -5.78 31.74
C LEU A 136 -17.86 -5.74 33.27
N GLY A 137 -17.45 -6.81 33.96
CA GLY A 137 -17.49 -6.90 35.41
C GLY A 137 -16.57 -5.89 36.10
N LEU A 138 -15.45 -5.53 35.47
CA LEU A 138 -14.48 -4.55 35.99
C LEU A 138 -15.03 -3.12 36.00
N LEU A 139 -16.01 -2.82 35.15
CA LEU A 139 -16.63 -1.49 35.07
C LEU A 139 -17.77 -1.31 36.08
N ASN A 140 -18.33 -2.42 36.56
CA ASN A 140 -19.47 -2.45 37.48
C ASN A 140 -19.06 -2.54 38.96
N THR A 141 -17.76 -2.67 39.26
CA THR A 141 -17.22 -2.51 40.62
C THR A 141 -17.04 -1.03 40.94
N ARG A 142 -18.10 -0.40 41.44
CA ARG A 142 -18.05 0.85 42.22
C ARG A 142 -18.63 0.62 43.60
#